data_AF-A0A257KUC7-F1
#
_entry.id   AF-A0A257KUC7-F1
#
_cell.length_a   1.000
_cell.length_b   1.000
_cell.length_c   1.000
_cell.angle_alpha   90.00
_cell.angle_beta   90.00
_cell.angle_gamma   90.00
#
_symmetry.space_group_name_H-M   'P 1'
#
loop_
_entity.id
_entity.type
_entity.pdbx_description
1 polymer ?
#
loop_
_entity_poly.entity_id
_entity_poly.type
_entity_poly.pdbx_seq_one_letter_code
_entity_poly.pdbx_strand_id
1 'polypeptide(L)'
;MKRNTTFNLDDELVQRGKSYAATHGTTLTAIVRDHLMKVTGYEPSDGTGDPFLAFSKGEIGKAQAIKRAGLRDYAELLVALGDRGLALPALPPHELSAMTETFVRLYRGARA
;
A
#
# COMPACT_ATOMS: atom_id res chain seq x y z
N MET A 1 17.15 -12.79 -1.98
CA MET A 1 17.45 -13.45 -3.27
C MET A 1 16.14 -13.59 -4.05
N LYS A 2 16.13 -13.28 -5.36
CA LYS A 2 14.95 -13.50 -6.22
C LYS A 2 14.92 -14.95 -6.68
N ARG A 3 13.76 -15.61 -6.66
CA ARG A 3 13.54 -16.97 -7.17
C ARG A 3 12.50 -16.94 -8.28
N ASN A 4 12.70 -17.76 -9.32
CA ASN A 4 11.72 -17.94 -10.38
C ASN A 4 10.69 -18.98 -9.93
N THR A 5 9.40 -18.62 -10.04
CA THR A 5 8.26 -19.47 -9.70
C THR A 5 7.30 -19.47 -10.87
N THR A 6 6.88 -20.66 -11.31
CA THR A 6 5.89 -20.83 -12.39
C THR A 6 4.51 -21.07 -11.78
N PHE A 7 3.50 -20.32 -12.24
CA PHE A 7 2.11 -20.46 -11.82
C PHE A 7 1.28 -20.95 -13.01
N ASN A 8 0.36 -21.89 -12.78
CA ASN A 8 -0.68 -22.21 -13.75
C ASN A 8 -1.87 -21.28 -13.48
N LEU A 9 -2.26 -20.52 -14.50
CA LEU A 9 -3.36 -19.56 -14.48
C LEU A 9 -4.19 -19.77 -15.73
N ASP A 10 -5.49 -19.51 -15.67
CA ASP A 10 -6.35 -19.58 -16.85
C ASP A 10 -5.89 -18.56 -17.90
N ASP A 11 -5.88 -18.98 -19.16
CA ASP A 11 -5.43 -18.14 -20.29
C ASP A 11 -6.21 -16.82 -20.36
N GLU A 12 -7.50 -16.84 -20.05
CA GLU A 12 -8.33 -15.63 -20.03
C GLU A 12 -7.86 -14.64 -18.95
N LEU A 13 -7.47 -15.14 -17.77
CA LEU A 13 -6.97 -14.31 -16.68
C LEU A 13 -5.61 -13.70 -17.03
N VAL A 14 -4.72 -14.48 -17.64
CA VAL A 14 -3.43 -14.01 -18.13
C VAL A 14 -3.63 -12.90 -19.16
N GLN A 15 -4.56 -13.09 -20.09
CA GLN A 15 -4.84 -12.11 -21.15
C GLN A 15 -5.44 -10.81 -20.58
N ARG A 16 -6.41 -10.89 -19.67
CA ARG A 16 -6.97 -9.70 -18.99
C ARG A 16 -5.90 -8.97 -18.19
N GLY A 17 -5.05 -9.70 -17.47
CA GLY A 17 -3.96 -9.12 -16.70
C GLY A 17 -2.94 -8.39 -17.57
N LYS A 18 -2.58 -8.95 -18.74
CA LYS A 18 -1.71 -8.28 -19.73
C LYS A 18 -2.34 -7.01 -20.29
N SER A 19 -3.63 -7.04 -20.65
CA SER A 19 -4.33 -5.86 -21.15
C SER A 19 -4.39 -4.75 -20.10
N TYR A 20 -4.72 -5.10 -18.85
CA TYR A 20 -4.71 -4.14 -17.74
C TYR A 20 -3.32 -3.54 -17.54
N ALA A 21 -2.29 -4.39 -17.56
CA ALA A 21 -0.91 -3.97 -17.39
C ALA A 21 -0.45 -2.99 -18.48
N ALA A 22 -0.80 -3.25 -19.75
CA ALA A 22 -0.49 -2.38 -20.87
C ALA A 22 -1.16 -0.99 -20.74
N THR A 23 -2.44 -0.96 -20.32
CA THR A 23 -3.17 0.30 -20.11
C THR A 23 -2.59 1.16 -18.98
N HIS A 24 -2.05 0.52 -17.94
CA HIS A 24 -1.58 1.20 -16.73
C HIS A 24 -0.05 1.32 -16.63
N GLY A 25 0.68 0.99 -17.70
CA GLY A 25 2.15 1.08 -17.73
C GLY A 25 2.84 0.16 -16.71
N THR A 26 2.23 -0.96 -16.37
CA THR A 26 2.77 -1.95 -15.43
C THR A 26 3.01 -3.30 -16.12
N THR A 27 3.40 -4.34 -15.36
CA THR A 27 3.59 -5.70 -15.88
C THR A 27 2.76 -6.70 -15.10
N LEU A 28 2.39 -7.82 -15.73
CA LEU A 28 1.67 -8.91 -15.07
C LEU A 28 2.42 -9.41 -13.82
N THR A 29 3.75 -9.49 -13.90
CA THR A 29 4.60 -9.87 -12.76
C THR A 29 4.57 -8.85 -11.62
N ALA A 30 4.46 -7.55 -11.93
CA ALA A 30 4.31 -6.52 -10.91
C ALA A 30 2.95 -6.63 -10.22
N ILE A 31 1.87 -6.83 -10.99
CA ILE A 31 0.52 -7.06 -10.44
C ILE A 31 0.51 -8.28 -9.50
N VAL A 32 1.07 -9.41 -9.94
CA VAL A 32 1.15 -10.64 -9.12
C VAL A 32 1.99 -10.40 -7.88
N ARG A 33 3.12 -9.70 -7.99
CA ARG A 33 3.97 -9.35 -6.85
C ARG A 33 3.20 -8.49 -5.84
N ASP A 34 2.56 -7.42 -6.29
CA ASP A 34 1.84 -6.49 -5.42
C ASP A 34 0.67 -7.21 -4.73
N HIS A 35 -0.03 -8.08 -5.45
CA HIS A 35 -1.09 -8.90 -4.87
C HIS A 35 -0.55 -9.86 -3.81
N LEU A 36 0.55 -10.58 -4.10
CA LEU A 36 1.18 -11.49 -3.15
C LEU A 36 1.67 -10.74 -1.90
N MET A 37 2.25 -9.56 -2.06
CA MET A 37 2.65 -8.68 -0.94
C MET A 37 1.44 -8.29 -0.09
N LYS A 38 0.34 -7.84 -0.73
CA LYS A 38 -0.89 -7.44 -0.05
C LYS A 38 -1.52 -8.59 0.75
N VAL A 39 -1.61 -9.80 0.19
CA VAL A 39 -2.26 -10.95 0.85
C VAL A 39 -1.41 -11.61 1.93
N THR A 40 -0.07 -11.57 1.78
CA THR A 40 0.84 -12.18 2.76
C THR A 40 1.31 -11.19 3.83
N GLY A 41 1.05 -9.89 3.65
CA GLY A 41 1.66 -8.83 4.48
C GLY A 41 3.18 -8.76 4.34
N TYR A 42 3.74 -9.36 3.28
CA TYR A 42 5.17 -9.35 3.00
C TYR A 42 5.55 -8.02 2.36
N GLU A 43 6.27 -7.19 3.11
CA GLU A 43 6.82 -5.92 2.62
C GLU A 43 8.36 -6.02 2.62
N PRO A 44 9.01 -5.92 1.44
CA PRO A 44 10.46 -6.11 1.33
C PRO A 44 11.20 -5.09 2.21
N SER A 45 12.19 -5.58 2.96
CA SER A 45 13.03 -4.72 3.80
C SER A 45 14.19 -4.17 2.98
N ASP A 46 13.92 -3.11 2.24
CA ASP A 46 14.94 -2.28 1.62
C ASP A 46 15.57 -1.48 2.78
N GLY A 47 16.52 -2.12 3.49
CA GLY A 47 17.08 -1.68 4.77
C GLY A 47 17.94 -0.40 4.72
N THR A 48 17.69 0.51 3.78
CA THR A 48 18.47 1.73 3.55
C THR A 48 17.63 3.02 3.52
N GLY A 49 16.30 2.92 3.58
CA GLY A 49 15.42 4.10 3.60
C GLY A 49 15.14 4.62 5.02
N ASP A 50 15.02 5.95 5.17
CA ASP A 50 14.54 6.58 6.39
C ASP A 50 13.13 6.03 6.74
N PRO A 51 12.95 5.38 7.91
CA PRO A 51 11.69 4.75 8.29
C PRO A 51 10.54 5.76 8.44
N PHE A 52 10.82 7.03 8.75
CA PHE A 52 9.80 8.07 8.85
C PHE A 52 9.28 8.46 7.46
N LEU A 53 10.18 8.62 6.50
CA LEU A 53 9.83 8.94 5.12
C LEU A 53 9.09 7.79 4.45
N ALA A 54 9.53 6.54 4.68
CA ALA A 54 8.85 5.35 4.17
C ALA A 54 7.42 5.22 4.73
N PHE A 55 7.24 5.49 6.03
CA PHE A 55 5.91 5.50 6.63
C PHE A 55 5.04 6.63 6.08
N SER A 56 5.60 7.84 5.93
CA SER A 56 4.89 9.00 5.36
C SER A 56 4.39 8.77 3.94
N LYS A 57 5.16 8.04 3.13
CA LYS A 57 4.77 7.64 1.76
C LYS A 57 3.81 6.46 1.68
N GLY A 58 3.50 5.82 2.82
CA GLY A 58 2.70 4.60 2.85
C GLY A 58 3.43 3.36 2.31
N GLU A 59 4.76 3.40 2.24
CA GLU A 59 5.60 2.29 1.77
C GLU A 59 5.78 1.21 2.85
N ILE A 60 5.64 1.58 4.13
CA ILE A 60 5.70 0.65 5.26
C ILE A 60 4.54 0.89 6.23
N GLY A 61 4.03 -0.18 6.83
CA GLY A 61 3.00 -0.10 7.87
C GLY A 61 3.49 0.42 9.23
N LYS A 62 2.55 0.84 10.08
CA LYS A 62 2.80 1.40 11.44
C LYS A 62 3.75 0.57 12.31
N ALA A 63 3.55 -0.76 12.37
CA ALA A 63 4.33 -1.65 13.23
C ALA A 63 5.78 -1.75 12.76
N GLN A 64 6.00 -1.65 11.44
CA GLN A 64 7.32 -1.69 10.86
C GLN A 64 8.05 -0.35 11.02
N ALA A 65 7.33 0.77 10.90
CA ALA A 65 7.87 2.10 11.18
C ALA A 65 8.35 2.21 12.63
N ILE A 66 7.51 1.79 13.61
CA ILE A 66 7.87 1.76 15.04
C ILE A 66 9.11 0.88 15.28
N LYS A 67 9.12 -0.34 14.72
CA LYS A 67 10.24 -1.28 14.89
C LYS A 67 11.54 -0.78 14.24
N ARG A 68 11.48 -0.21 13.03
CA ARG A 68 12.67 0.27 12.30
C ARG A 68 13.21 1.57 12.87
N ALA A 69 12.35 2.44 13.40
CA ALA A 69 12.75 3.69 14.05
C ALA A 69 13.16 3.51 15.52
N GLY A 70 13.05 2.30 16.08
CA GLY A 70 13.39 2.02 17.48
C GLY A 70 12.46 2.68 18.49
N LEU A 71 11.20 2.90 18.11
CA LEU A 71 10.20 3.61 18.91
C LEU A 71 9.42 2.64 19.79
N ARG A 72 8.85 3.15 20.87
CA ARG A 72 8.05 2.37 21.82
C ARG A 72 6.64 2.11 21.29
N ASP A 73 6.04 3.13 20.68
CA ASP A 73 4.65 3.08 20.26
C ASP A 73 4.34 4.02 19.08
N TYR A 74 3.06 4.04 18.71
CA TYR A 74 2.56 4.86 17.63
C TYR A 74 2.53 6.36 17.96
N ALA A 75 2.37 6.74 19.22
CA ALA A 75 2.38 8.15 19.61
C ALA A 75 3.76 8.77 19.38
N GLU A 76 4.83 8.04 19.71
CA GLU A 76 6.20 8.47 19.40
C GLU A 76 6.45 8.59 17.90
N LEU A 77 5.87 7.69 17.10
CA LEU A 77 5.96 7.79 15.65
C LEU A 77 5.29 9.08 15.14
N LEU A 78 4.12 9.44 15.67
CA LEU A 78 3.40 10.66 15.30
C LEU A 78 4.18 11.93 15.67
N VAL A 79 4.77 11.97 16.88
CA VAL A 79 5.62 13.09 17.32
C VAL A 79 6.83 13.21 16.41
N ALA A 80 7.52 12.10 16.15
CA ALA A 80 8.71 12.07 15.32
C ALA A 80 8.46 12.43 13.84
N LEU A 81 7.24 12.22 13.33
CA LEU A 81 6.81 12.71 12.01
C LEU A 81 6.52 14.21 12.04
N GLY A 82 5.83 14.69 13.09
CA GLY A 82 5.55 16.11 13.30
C GLY A 82 6.81 16.96 13.40
N ASP A 83 7.79 16.52 14.18
CA ASP A 83 9.09 17.19 14.33
C ASP A 83 9.86 17.29 13.00
N ARG A 84 9.60 16.36 12.07
CA ARG A 84 10.22 16.30 10.74
C ARG A 84 9.37 16.95 9.65
N GLY A 85 8.19 17.48 9.98
CA GLY A 85 7.26 18.05 9.00
C GLY A 85 6.73 17.03 7.96
N LEU A 86 6.72 15.74 8.31
CA LEU A 86 6.27 14.67 7.42
C LEU A 86 4.77 14.43 7.57
N ALA A 87 4.08 14.24 6.44
CA ALA A 87 2.65 13.95 6.42
C ALA A 87 2.36 12.51 6.83
N LEU A 88 1.15 12.24 7.30
CA LEU A 88 0.68 10.87 7.50
C LEU A 88 0.45 10.17 6.15
N PRO A 89 0.65 8.84 6.10
CA PRO A 89 0.36 8.06 4.90
C PRO A 89 -1.07 8.30 4.43
N ALA A 90 -1.21 8.75 3.19
CA ALA A 90 -2.49 8.84 2.53
C ALA A 90 -2.96 7.44 2.12
N LEU A 91 -4.26 7.20 2.23
CA LEU A 91 -4.87 6.00 1.70
C LEU A 91 -4.72 5.97 0.16
N PRO A 92 -4.61 4.78 -0.46
CA PRO A 92 -4.57 4.64 -1.90
C PRO A 92 -5.75 5.35 -2.57
N PRO A 93 -5.59 5.98 -3.76
CA PRO A 93 -6.66 6.75 -4.40
C PRO A 93 -7.97 5.98 -4.59
N HIS A 94 -7.89 4.68 -4.90
CA HIS A 94 -9.07 3.83 -5.08
C HIS A 94 -9.83 3.57 -3.77
N GLU A 95 -9.12 3.46 -2.64
CA GLU A 95 -9.75 3.33 -1.32
C GLU A 95 -10.37 4.67 -0.88
N LEU A 96 -9.69 5.79 -1.16
CA LEU A 96 -10.24 7.14 -0.95
C LEU A 96 -11.52 7.38 -1.75
N SER A 97 -11.54 6.98 -3.03
CA SER A 97 -12.74 7.07 -3.87
C SER A 97 -13.89 6.25 -3.30
N ALA A 98 -13.65 4.99 -2.94
CA ALA A 98 -14.66 4.11 -2.34
C ALA A 98 -15.20 4.64 -0.99
N MET A 99 -14.32 5.22 -0.16
CA MET A 99 -14.71 5.87 1.08
C MET A 99 -15.52 7.15 0.84
N THR A 100 -15.15 7.94 -0.16
CA THR A 100 -15.85 9.16 -0.54
C THR A 100 -17.26 8.85 -1.03
N GLU A 101 -17.42 7.85 -1.90
CA GLU A 101 -18.74 7.38 -2.36
C GLU A 101 -19.60 6.89 -1.19
N THR A 102 -19.01 6.12 -0.28
CA THR A 102 -19.70 5.64 0.93
C THR A 102 -20.14 6.80 1.81
N PHE A 103 -19.27 7.77 2.05
CA PHE A 103 -19.58 8.96 2.84
C PHE A 103 -20.71 9.78 2.21
N VAL A 104 -20.63 10.06 0.90
CA VAL A 104 -21.67 10.81 0.16
C VAL A 104 -23.03 10.11 0.25
N ARG A 105 -23.05 8.77 0.13
CA ARG A 105 -24.28 7.98 0.26
C ARG A 105 -24.88 8.12 1.66
N LEU A 106 -24.08 7.95 2.71
CA LEU A 106 -24.54 8.07 4.10
C LEU A 106 -25.02 9.48 4.42
N TYR A 107 -24.29 10.51 3.97
CA TYR A 107 -24.64 11.91 4.22
C TYR A 107 -25.95 12.32 3.55
N ARG A 108 -26.20 11.85 2.32
CA ARG A 108 -27.48 12.09 1.62
C ARG A 108 -28.64 11.30 2.26
N GLY A 109 -28.39 10.06 2.69
CA GLY A 109 -29.39 9.24 3.36
C GLY A 109 -29.79 9.73 4.76
N ALA A 110 -28.88 10.40 5.48
CA ALA A 110 -29.15 10.98 6.79
C ALA A 110 -29.95 12.31 6.74
N ARG A 111 -30.23 12.83 5.54
CA ARG A 111 -30.93 14.11 5.32
C ARG A 111 -32.31 13.94 4.68
N ALA A 112 -32.79 12.70 4.55
CA ALA A 112 -34.15 12.33 4.14
C ALA A 112 -34.95 11.89 5.37
#